data_AF-A0A1C6FSK8-F1
#
_entry.id   AF-A0A1C6FSK8-F1
#
_cell.length_a   1.000
_cell.length_b   1.000
_cell.length_c   1.000
_cell.angle_alpha   90.00
_cell.angle_beta   90.00
_cell.angle_gamma   90.00
#
_symmetry.space_group_name_H-M   'P 1'
#
loop_
_entity.id
_entity.type
_entity.pdbx_description
1 polymer ?
#
loop_
_entity_poly.entity_id
_entity_poly.type
_entity_poly.pdbx_seq_one_letter_code
_entity_poly.pdbx_strand_id
1 'polypeptide(L)'
;MSKFDTLINNLIKNAPEFMLIKENEDTYVVLDYIVSSLDNKAMTWLFKVYLDKNFNIIVEDNLTNYIKDKYKDRNLKLINLNGNLFLNKDVISVILEELELSNQGEYDEENLTFSLK
;
A
#
# COMPACT_ATOMS: atom_id res chain seq x y z
N MET A 1 -9.97 -9.65 9.12
CA MET A 1 -9.90 -9.58 7.64
C MET A 1 -10.20 -8.15 7.26
N SER A 2 -9.35 -7.55 6.42
CA SER A 2 -9.57 -6.18 5.96
C SER A 2 -10.63 -6.20 4.87
N LYS A 3 -11.50 -5.19 4.80
CA LYS A 3 -12.51 -5.10 3.72
C LYS A 3 -11.87 -4.96 2.34
N PHE A 4 -10.59 -4.59 2.29
CA PHE A 4 -9.78 -4.48 1.08
C PHE A 4 -9.14 -5.80 0.65
N ASP A 5 -9.29 -6.90 1.40
CA ASP A 5 -8.57 -8.16 1.14
C ASP A 5 -8.77 -8.65 -0.30
N THR A 6 -10.01 -8.58 -0.83
CA THR A 6 -10.30 -9.00 -2.21
C THR A 6 -9.59 -8.13 -3.24
N LEU A 7 -9.65 -6.80 -3.09
CA LEU A 7 -8.95 -5.85 -3.95
C LEU A 7 -7.44 -6.09 -3.91
N ILE A 8 -6.85 -6.20 -2.72
CA ILE A 8 -5.40 -6.41 -2.55
C ILE A 8 -4.96 -7.74 -3.16
N ASN A 9 -5.72 -8.81 -2.95
CA ASN A 9 -5.43 -10.11 -3.55
C ASN A 9 -5.49 -10.05 -5.08
N ASN A 10 -6.46 -9.33 -5.65
CA ASN A 10 -6.54 -9.12 -7.10
C ASN A 10 -5.34 -8.32 -7.62
N LEU A 11 -4.94 -7.26 -6.90
CA LEU A 11 -3.77 -6.45 -7.22
C LEU A 11 -2.51 -7.30 -7.23
N ILE A 12 -2.25 -8.09 -6.17
CA ILE A 12 -1.09 -9.00 -6.10
C ILE A 12 -1.11 -10.03 -7.23
N LYS A 13 -2.28 -10.64 -7.49
CA LYS A 13 -2.43 -11.68 -8.51
C LYS A 13 -2.17 -11.16 -9.93
N ASN A 14 -2.54 -9.92 -10.20
CA ASN A 14 -2.41 -9.29 -11.52
C ASN A 14 -1.09 -8.54 -11.71
N ALA A 15 -0.29 -8.40 -10.65
CA ALA A 15 1.01 -7.75 -10.72
C ALA A 15 1.98 -8.57 -11.60
N PRO A 16 2.73 -7.92 -12.51
CA PRO A 16 3.81 -8.57 -13.23
C PRO A 16 4.87 -9.16 -12.28
N GLU A 17 5.47 -10.29 -12.65
CA GLU A 17 6.42 -11.00 -11.77
C GLU A 17 7.61 -10.13 -11.33
N PHE A 18 8.12 -9.26 -12.21
CA PHE A 18 9.23 -8.36 -11.88
C PHE A 18 8.84 -7.21 -10.92
N MET A 19 7.55 -7.01 -10.68
CA MET A 19 7.02 -6.05 -9.70
C MET A 19 6.73 -6.72 -8.34
N LEU A 20 7.04 -8.01 -8.23
CA LEU A 20 6.83 -8.82 -7.04
C LEU A 20 8.16 -9.25 -6.43
N ILE A 21 8.19 -9.32 -5.10
CA ILE A 21 9.19 -10.07 -4.36
C ILE A 21 8.46 -11.14 -3.56
N LYS A 22 8.95 -12.37 -3.62
CA LYS A 22 8.44 -13.50 -2.82
C LYS A 22 9.53 -13.91 -1.85
N GLU A 23 9.31 -13.67 -0.56
CA GLU A 23 10.24 -14.05 0.49
C GLU A 23 9.50 -14.80 1.60
N ASN A 24 9.96 -16.03 1.88
CA ASN A 24 9.29 -16.95 2.80
C ASN A 24 7.83 -17.20 2.39
N GLU A 25 6.87 -16.86 3.25
CA GLU A 25 5.42 -16.98 3.02
C GLU A 25 4.77 -15.65 2.60
N ASP A 26 5.55 -14.55 2.50
CA ASP A 26 5.05 -13.23 2.18
C ASP A 26 5.28 -12.88 0.70
N THR A 27 4.28 -12.25 0.07
CA THR A 27 4.40 -11.62 -1.25
C THR A 27 4.37 -10.11 -1.07
N TYR A 28 5.34 -9.45 -1.68
CA TYR A 28 5.49 -8.00 -1.66
C TYR A 28 5.28 -7.44 -3.05
N VAL A 29 4.62 -6.29 -3.15
CA VAL A 29 4.32 -5.61 -4.42
C VAL A 29 4.93 -4.23 -4.41
N VAL A 30 5.53 -3.82 -5.52
CA VAL A 30 6.10 -2.47 -5.65
C VAL A 30 5.01 -1.39 -5.53
N LEU A 31 5.29 -0.33 -4.76
CA LEU A 31 4.41 0.81 -4.53
C LEU A 31 3.95 1.45 -5.86
N ASP A 32 4.83 1.55 -6.85
CA ASP A 32 4.54 2.12 -8.16
C ASP A 32 3.38 1.42 -8.86
N TYR A 33 3.36 0.09 -8.81
CA TYR A 33 2.27 -0.70 -9.36
C TYR A 33 0.99 -0.50 -8.57
N ILE A 34 1.09 -0.46 -7.23
CA ILE A 34 -0.07 -0.24 -6.36
C ILE A 34 -0.73 1.09 -6.72
N VAL A 35 0.05 2.18 -6.73
CA VAL A 35 -0.46 3.53 -7.03
C VAL A 35 -1.07 3.61 -8.42
N SER A 36 -0.38 3.07 -9.43
CA SER A 36 -0.88 3.07 -10.80
C SER A 36 -2.17 2.26 -10.98
N SER A 37 -2.40 1.25 -10.12
CA SER A 37 -3.62 0.44 -10.12
C SER A 37 -4.78 1.13 -9.40
N LEU A 38 -4.50 2.09 -8.52
CA LEU A 38 -5.50 2.87 -7.79
C LEU A 38 -5.91 4.14 -8.56
N ASP A 39 -4.95 4.84 -9.14
CA ASP A 39 -5.19 6.06 -9.90
C ASP A 39 -4.13 6.22 -11.01
N ASN A 40 -4.60 6.28 -12.26
CA ASN A 40 -3.74 6.43 -13.44
C ASN A 40 -3.12 7.82 -13.57
N LYS A 41 -3.54 8.80 -12.77
CA LYS A 41 -2.98 10.16 -12.72
C LYS A 41 -2.03 10.36 -11.55
N ALA A 42 -2.01 9.46 -10.57
CA ALA A 42 -1.17 9.59 -9.40
C ALA A 42 0.29 9.28 -9.75
N MET A 43 1.18 10.26 -9.52
CA MET A 43 2.61 10.02 -9.62
C MET A 43 3.11 9.35 -8.35
N THR A 44 3.79 8.20 -8.47
CA THR A 44 4.19 7.43 -7.29
C THR A 44 5.11 8.18 -6.34
N TRP A 45 6.04 8.99 -6.86
CA TRP A 45 6.91 9.81 -6.01
C TRP A 45 6.11 10.83 -5.20
N LEU A 46 5.06 11.44 -5.77
CA LEU A 46 4.16 12.34 -5.05
C LEU A 46 3.37 11.57 -4.01
N PHE A 47 2.89 10.37 -4.36
CA PHE A 47 2.18 9.52 -3.42
C PHE A 47 3.05 9.15 -2.23
N LYS A 48 4.32 8.79 -2.44
CA LYS A 48 5.29 8.56 -1.36
C LYS A 48 5.48 9.80 -0.48
N VAL A 49 5.64 10.98 -1.07
CA VAL A 49 5.71 12.26 -0.32
C VAL A 49 4.42 12.53 0.45
N TYR A 50 3.27 12.16 -0.12
CA TYR A 50 1.96 12.32 0.51
C TYR A 50 1.82 11.41 1.74
N LEU A 51 2.23 10.14 1.63
CA LEU A 51 2.29 9.18 2.74
C LEU A 51 3.25 9.61 3.86
N ASP A 52 4.38 10.25 3.50
CA ASP A 52 5.34 10.82 4.43
C ASP A 52 4.73 12.00 5.19
N LYS A 53 4.26 13.02 4.46
CA LYS A 53 3.92 14.33 5.03
C LYS A 53 2.57 14.36 5.74
N ASN A 54 1.57 13.64 5.23
CA ASN A 54 0.19 13.80 5.72
C ASN A 54 -0.27 12.65 6.61
N PHE A 55 0.27 11.45 6.41
CA PHE A 55 -0.15 10.27 7.16
C PHE A 55 0.97 9.67 8.01
N ASN A 56 2.21 10.14 7.84
CA ASN A 56 3.37 9.64 8.57
C ASN A 56 3.47 8.11 8.50
N ILE A 57 3.19 7.52 7.34
CA ILE A 57 3.19 6.05 7.16
C ILE A 57 4.57 5.57 6.73
N ILE A 58 5.08 6.14 5.64
CA ILE A 58 6.38 5.81 5.07
C ILE A 58 7.21 7.09 5.08
N VAL A 59 8.22 7.16 5.92
CA VAL A 59 9.17 8.28 6.01
C VAL A 59 10.56 7.72 5.76
N GLU A 60 11.31 8.37 4.87
CA GLU A 60 12.67 7.92 4.49
C GLU A 60 12.71 6.42 4.13
N ASP A 61 11.75 6.00 3.29
CA ASP A 61 11.63 4.62 2.80
C ASP A 61 11.38 3.55 3.87
N ASN A 62 10.93 3.94 5.06
CA ASN A 62 10.66 3.02 6.15
C ASN A 62 9.29 3.27 6.78
N LEU A 63 8.69 2.21 7.31
CA LEU A 63 7.48 2.32 8.15
C LEU A 63 7.82 3.05 9.46
N THR A 64 7.04 4.07 9.78
CA THR A 64 7.22 4.85 11.02
C THR A 64 6.84 4.05 12.26
N ASN A 65 7.42 4.41 13.40
CA ASN A 65 7.02 3.80 14.68
C ASN A 65 5.55 4.10 15.01
N TYR A 66 5.04 5.28 14.63
CA TYR A 66 3.63 5.63 14.81
C TYR A 66 2.70 4.60 14.16
N ILE A 67 2.94 4.22 12.91
CA ILE A 67 2.11 3.23 12.22
C ILE A 67 2.34 1.82 12.77
N LYS A 68 3.59 1.45 13.08
CA LYS A 68 3.88 0.15 13.71
C LYS A 68 3.16 -0.01 15.05
N ASP A 69 3.10 1.04 15.86
CA ASP A 69 2.42 1.02 17.14
C ASP A 69 0.89 1.02 16.98
N LYS A 70 0.35 1.84 16.06
CA LYS A 70 -1.09 1.91 15.75
C LYS A 70 -1.64 0.58 15.24
N TYR A 71 -0.84 -0.15 14.45
CA TYR A 71 -1.21 -1.42 13.82
C TYR A 71 -0.33 -2.59 14.30
N LYS A 72 0.06 -2.59 15.57
CA LYS A 72 0.99 -3.56 16.18
C LYS A 72 0.59 -5.03 16.03
N ASP A 73 -0.71 -5.31 15.86
CA ASP A 73 -1.26 -6.65 15.72
C ASP A 73 -1.22 -7.16 14.26
N ARG A 74 -0.65 -6.36 13.33
CA ARG A 74 -0.49 -6.70 11.92
C ARG A 74 0.96 -6.97 11.57
N ASN A 75 1.19 -7.82 10.57
CA ASN A 75 2.52 -8.17 10.12
C ASN A 75 3.02 -7.13 9.11
N LEU A 76 3.32 -5.91 9.57
CA LEU A 76 3.74 -4.82 8.67
C LEU A 76 5.19 -4.99 8.22
N LYS A 77 5.39 -5.34 6.93
CA LYS A 77 6.72 -5.53 6.35
C LYS A 77 6.87 -4.74 5.04
N LEU A 78 8.05 -4.14 4.89
CA LEU A 78 8.46 -3.38 3.71
C LEU A 78 9.88 -3.80 3.34
N ILE A 79 10.15 -3.88 2.04
CA ILE A 79 11.49 -4.07 1.47
C ILE A 79 11.81 -2.85 0.62
N ASN A 80 12.97 -2.23 0.84
CA ASN A 80 13.50 -1.22 -0.07
C ASN A 80 14.61 -1.87 -0.92
N LEU A 81 14.41 -1.90 -2.24
CA LEU A 81 15.41 -2.37 -3.18
C LEU A 81 15.72 -1.27 -4.21
N ASN A 82 16.90 -0.67 -4.09
CA ASN A 82 17.37 0.40 -4.98
C ASN A 82 16.40 1.60 -5.08
N GLY A 83 15.73 1.95 -3.98
CA GLY A 83 14.77 3.06 -3.93
C GLY A 83 13.33 2.68 -4.29
N ASN A 84 13.09 1.42 -4.70
CA ASN A 84 11.75 0.90 -4.91
C ASN A 84 11.23 0.28 -3.63
N LEU A 85 10.03 0.70 -3.22
CA LEU A 85 9.37 0.19 -2.03
C LEU A 85 8.46 -0.97 -2.38
N PHE A 86 8.72 -2.13 -1.81
CA PHE A 86 7.90 -3.31 -1.93
C PHE A 86 7.15 -3.54 -0.63
N LEU A 87 5.82 -3.61 -0.72
CA LEU A 87 4.92 -3.63 0.42
C LEU A 87 4.22 -4.98 0.48
N ASN A 88 4.17 -5.58 1.67
CA ASN A 88 3.32 -6.74 1.86
C ASN A 88 1.84 -6.33 1.96
N LYS A 89 0.93 -7.31 1.88
CA LYS A 89 -0.52 -7.07 1.88
C LYS A 89 -1.00 -6.22 3.07
N ASP A 90 -0.40 -6.39 4.24
CA ASP A 90 -0.82 -5.71 5.47
C ASP A 90 -0.48 -4.23 5.42
N VAL A 91 0.67 -3.87 4.85
CA VAL A 91 1.04 -2.46 4.63
C VAL A 91 0.13 -1.81 3.58
N ILE A 92 -0.20 -2.51 2.50
CA ILE A 92 -1.15 -2.01 1.48
C ILE A 92 -2.51 -1.73 2.14
N SER A 93 -2.99 -2.69 2.94
CA SER A 93 -4.24 -2.54 3.69
C SER A 93 -4.22 -1.31 4.62
N VAL A 94 -3.13 -1.11 5.38
CA VAL A 94 -2.99 0.07 6.24
C VAL A 94 -3.02 1.37 5.44
N ILE A 95 -2.35 1.44 4.29
CA ILE A 95 -2.39 2.63 3.44
C ILE A 95 -3.82 2.95 2.99
N LEU A 96 -4.57 1.95 2.51
CA LEU A 96 -5.96 2.14 2.09
C LEU A 96 -6.87 2.55 3.26
N GLU A 97 -6.67 1.95 4.44
CA GLU A 97 -7.42 2.31 5.66
C GLU A 97 -7.16 3.75 6.09
N GLU A 98 -5.90 4.21 6.12
CA GLU A 98 -5.57 5.60 6.50
C GLU A 98 -6.11 6.62 5.49
N LEU A 99 -6.07 6.29 4.19
CA LEU A 99 -6.63 7.14 3.14
C LEU A 99 -8.15 7.25 3.28
N GLU A 100 -8.85 6.16 3.53
CA GLU A 100 -10.30 6.17 3.72
C GLU A 100 -10.70 6.89 5.03
N LEU A 101 -10.02 6.62 6.15
CA LEU A 101 -10.25 7.28 7.44
C LEU A 101 -10.07 8.79 7.36
N SER A 102 -9.20 9.26 6.46
CA SER A 102 -8.92 10.68 6.25
C SER A 102 -9.77 11.30 5.13
N ASN A 103 -10.71 10.55 4.55
CA ASN A 103 -11.53 10.95 3.41
C ASN A 103 -10.69 11.42 2.20
N GLN A 104 -9.57 10.74 1.96
CA GLN A 104 -8.64 10.95 0.84
C GLN A 104 -8.69 9.81 -0.18
N GLY A 105 -9.43 8.75 0.12
CA GLY A 105 -9.77 7.71 -0.83
C GLY A 105 -11.12 7.11 -0.52
N GLU A 106 -11.68 6.41 -1.51
CA GLU A 106 -12.98 5.78 -1.44
C GLU A 106 -12.91 4.40 -2.04
N TYR A 107 -13.46 3.43 -1.30
CA TYR A 107 -13.58 2.07 -1.74
C TYR A 107 -14.99 1.79 -2.24
N ASP A 108 -15.07 1.32 -3.47
CA ASP A 108 -16.29 0.83 -4.09
C ASP A 108 -16.36 -0.69 -3.86
N GLU A 109 -17.21 -1.10 -2.92
CA GLU A 109 -17.39 -2.51 -2.57
C GLU A 109 -18.03 -3.33 -3.70
N GLU A 110 -18.85 -2.70 -4.55
CA GLU A 110 -19.54 -3.39 -5.66
C GLU A 110 -18.56 -3.70 -6.79
N ASN A 111 -17.71 -2.73 -7.13
CA ASN A 111 -16.75 -2.86 -8.23
C ASN A 111 -15.37 -3.36 -7.77
N LEU A 112 -15.14 -3.47 -6.47
CA LEU A 112 -13.87 -3.86 -5.86
C LEU A 112 -12.71 -2.96 -6.32
N THR A 113 -12.97 -1.66 -6.38
CA THR A 113 -11.99 -0.64 -6.79
C THR A 113 -11.80 0.37 -5.67
N PHE A 114 -10.63 1.01 -5.66
CA PHE A 114 -10.32 2.08 -4.73
C PHE A 114 -9.83 3.28 -5.53
N SER A 115 -10.42 4.44 -5.28
CA SER A 115 -10.08 5.69 -5.96
C SER A 115 -9.51 6.70 -4.97
N LEU A 116 -8.46 7.41 -5.37
CA LEU A 116 -7.98 8.59 -4.65
C LEU A 116 -8.94 9.76 -4.90
N LYS A 117 -9.17 10.60 -3.88
CA LYS A 117 -10.01 11.81 -3.98
C LYS A 117 -9.20 13.06 -4.32
#